data_AF-A0A1J3DQL2-F1
#
_entry.id   AF-A0A1J3DQL2-F1
#
_cell.length_a   1.000
_cell.length_b   1.000
_cell.length_c   1.000
_cell.angle_alpha   90.00
_cell.angle_beta   90.00
_cell.angle_gamma   90.00
#
_symmetry.space_group_name_H-M   'P 1'
#
loop_
_entity.id
_entity.type
_entity.pdbx_description
1 polymer ?
#
loop_
_entity_poly.entity_id
_entity_poly.type
_entity_poly.pdbx_seq_one_letter_code
_entity_poly.pdbx_strand_id
1 'polypeptide(L)'
;VKVLQSVFINRDIHMYYEETDKPAQARTSDLNEELGMVDTILSDKTGTLTCNSMEFIKCSIAGTAYGRGITEVERSMAVRSGGSPLFNEDLDVVVDRFAPKVKGFNFEDERVMNGNWVRQPQAAVLQKFFRLLAVCHTAIPETDAVTGNVSYEAESPDEAAFVVAARELGFEFFNRTQNGISFRELDLVTGKKVERVYRLLNVLEFNSSRKRMSVIVRDDDGKLLLLSKGADNVMFERLAKNGRQFEAKTQEHVNQYADAGLRTLILAYREVDENEYIEFNKNFNEAKSSVSEDREALIDEMTDKMERDLILLGATAVEDK
;
A
#
# COMPACT_ATOMS: atom_id res chain seq x y z
N VAL A 1 -5.05 -51.71 -5.79
CA VAL A 1 -3.78 -50.94 -5.74
C VAL A 1 -4.05 -49.43 -5.73
N LYS A 2 -4.70 -48.88 -6.77
CA LYS A 2 -5.00 -47.44 -6.88
C LYS A 2 -5.69 -46.81 -5.66
N VAL A 3 -6.72 -47.46 -5.12
CA VAL A 3 -7.41 -46.99 -3.90
C VAL A 3 -6.47 -46.92 -2.68
N LEU A 4 -5.56 -47.89 -2.52
CA LEU A 4 -4.59 -47.90 -1.41
C LEU A 4 -3.56 -46.78 -1.56
N GLN A 5 -3.14 -46.46 -2.79
CA GLN A 5 -2.25 -45.32 -3.06
C GLN A 5 -2.91 -43.99 -2.63
N SER A 6 -4.20 -43.80 -2.93
CA SER A 6 -4.93 -42.60 -2.48
C SER A 6 -5.02 -42.50 -0.95
N VAL A 7 -5.14 -43.62 -0.23
CA VAL A 7 -5.11 -43.61 1.24
C VAL A 7 -3.74 -43.17 1.78
N PHE A 8 -2.64 -43.51 1.11
CA PHE A 8 -1.31 -43.04 1.49
C PHE A 8 -1.16 -41.53 1.26
N ILE A 9 -1.59 -41.02 0.11
CA ILE A 9 -1.61 -39.56 -0.16
C ILE A 9 -2.38 -38.82 0.94
N ASN A 10 -3.55 -39.34 1.33
CA ASN A 10 -4.41 -38.69 2.33
C ASN A 10 -3.86 -38.73 3.77
N ARG A 11 -2.86 -39.57 4.05
CA ARG A 11 -2.26 -39.75 5.38
C ARG A 11 -0.83 -39.21 5.47
N ASP A 12 -0.35 -38.56 4.42
CA ASP A 12 0.98 -37.98 4.43
C ASP A 12 1.01 -36.69 5.26
N ILE A 13 1.82 -36.71 6.32
CA ILE A 13 2.00 -35.56 7.22
C ILE A 13 2.70 -34.38 6.54
N HIS A 14 3.47 -34.63 5.48
CA HIS A 14 4.16 -33.57 4.73
C HIS A 14 3.23 -32.82 3.78
N MET A 15 2.05 -33.37 3.49
CA MET A 15 1.01 -32.73 2.68
C MET A 15 -0.19 -32.29 3.54
N TYR A 16 0.04 -32.06 4.84
CA TYR A 16 -0.96 -31.54 5.77
C TYR A 16 -0.73 -30.04 6.01
N TYR A 17 -1.79 -29.25 5.89
CA TYR A 17 -1.76 -27.81 6.12
C TYR A 17 -2.36 -27.45 7.48
N GLU A 18 -1.47 -27.11 8.41
CA GLU A 18 -1.80 -26.89 9.83
C GLU A 18 -2.73 -25.70 10.06
N GLU A 19 -2.53 -24.58 9.35
CA GLU A 19 -3.27 -23.33 9.60
C GLU A 19 -4.79 -23.47 9.39
N THR A 20 -5.21 -24.42 8.54
CA THR A 20 -6.64 -24.67 8.28
C THR A 20 -7.10 -26.08 8.67
N ASP A 21 -6.23 -26.86 9.32
CA ASP A 21 -6.48 -28.26 9.69
C ASP A 21 -6.98 -29.10 8.49
N LYS A 22 -6.22 -29.07 7.39
CA LYS A 22 -6.60 -29.75 6.14
C LYS A 22 -5.49 -30.67 5.62
N PRO A 23 -5.72 -32.00 5.58
CA PRO A 23 -4.82 -32.92 4.89
C PRO A 23 -5.04 -32.88 3.37
N ALA A 24 -4.05 -33.36 2.61
CA ALA A 24 -4.25 -33.68 1.20
C ALA A 24 -5.41 -34.69 1.03
N GLN A 25 -6.19 -34.51 -0.03
CA GLN A 25 -7.34 -35.37 -0.32
C GLN A 25 -7.39 -35.76 -1.79
N ALA A 26 -6.97 -36.99 -2.10
CA ALA A 26 -7.16 -37.61 -3.39
C ALA A 26 -8.64 -37.97 -3.59
N ARG A 27 -9.33 -37.20 -4.45
CA ARG A 27 -10.76 -37.40 -4.77
C ARG A 27 -11.01 -38.47 -5.84
N THR A 28 -10.03 -38.70 -6.71
CA THR A 28 -10.11 -39.66 -7.82
C THR A 28 -8.87 -40.54 -7.82
N SER A 29 -9.03 -41.83 -7.51
CA SER A 29 -7.90 -42.76 -7.40
C SER A 29 -7.35 -43.23 -8.74
N ASP A 30 -8.12 -43.11 -9.82
CA ASP A 30 -7.75 -43.67 -11.12
C ASP A 30 -6.56 -42.95 -11.78
N LEU A 31 -6.36 -41.68 -11.41
CA LEU A 31 -5.37 -40.76 -11.96
C LEU A 31 -4.04 -40.73 -11.17
N ASN A 32 -3.89 -41.53 -10.12
CA ASN A 32 -2.70 -41.49 -9.26
C ASN A 32 -1.38 -41.74 -10.03
N GLU A 33 -1.43 -42.57 -11.07
CA GLU A 33 -0.27 -42.89 -11.91
C GLU A 33 0.05 -41.75 -12.90
N GLU A 34 -0.97 -40.99 -13.32
CA GLU A 34 -0.81 -39.85 -14.25
C GLU A 34 -0.04 -38.70 -13.60
N LEU A 35 -0.09 -38.56 -12.27
CA LEU A 35 0.71 -37.59 -11.52
C LEU A 35 2.23 -37.75 -11.77
N GLY A 36 2.69 -38.98 -12.07
CA GLY A 36 4.08 -39.26 -12.42
C GLY A 36 4.45 -38.94 -13.87
N MET A 37 3.47 -38.59 -14.70
CA MET A 37 3.63 -38.28 -16.13
C MET A 37 3.35 -36.81 -16.46
N VAL A 38 3.11 -35.96 -15.47
CA VAL A 38 2.80 -34.54 -15.68
C VAL A 38 4.02 -33.81 -16.25
N ASP A 39 3.88 -33.24 -17.44
CA ASP A 39 4.89 -32.36 -18.06
C ASP A 39 4.61 -30.87 -17.87
N THR A 40 3.33 -30.48 -17.81
CA THR A 40 2.88 -29.08 -17.81
C THR A 40 1.93 -28.86 -16.65
N ILE A 41 2.24 -27.85 -15.83
CA ILE A 41 1.37 -27.39 -14.75
C ILE A 41 0.77 -26.05 -15.15
N LEU A 42 -0.56 -26.00 -15.23
CA LEU A 42 -1.30 -24.75 -15.36
C LEU A 42 -1.70 -24.30 -13.96
N SER A 43 -1.19 -23.15 -13.52
CA SER A 43 -1.50 -22.59 -12.21
C SER A 43 -2.33 -21.33 -12.36
N ASP A 44 -3.36 -21.20 -11.52
CA ASP A 44 -3.97 -19.90 -11.28
C ASP A 44 -3.02 -19.02 -10.45
N LYS A 45 -3.13 -17.70 -10.58
CA LYS A 45 -2.32 -16.76 -9.80
C LYS A 45 -2.91 -16.57 -8.40
N THR A 46 -4.18 -16.18 -8.35
CA THR A 46 -4.81 -15.72 -7.10
C THR A 46 -5.34 -16.90 -6.31
N GLY A 47 -4.95 -17.02 -5.04
CA GLY A 47 -5.36 -18.14 -4.18
C GLY A 47 -4.63 -19.46 -4.43
N THR A 48 -3.71 -19.50 -5.39
CA THR A 48 -2.79 -20.63 -5.62
C THR A 48 -1.33 -20.21 -5.50
N LEU A 49 -0.88 -19.22 -6.28
CA LEU A 49 0.49 -18.69 -6.18
C LEU A 49 0.62 -17.55 -5.17
N THR A 50 -0.49 -16.88 -4.84
CA THR A 50 -0.53 -15.74 -3.92
C THR A 50 -1.68 -15.92 -2.92
N CYS A 51 -1.44 -15.50 -1.68
CA CYS A 51 -2.40 -15.46 -0.58
C CYS A 51 -3.31 -14.23 -0.62
N ASN A 52 -3.13 -13.31 -1.58
CA ASN A 52 -3.84 -12.03 -1.65
C ASN A 52 -3.70 -11.23 -0.34
N SER A 53 -2.52 -11.30 0.27
CA SER A 53 -2.17 -10.64 1.52
C SER A 53 -1.10 -9.60 1.21
N MET A 54 -1.53 -8.35 1.10
CA MET A 54 -0.67 -7.22 0.76
C MET A 54 0.12 -6.77 1.99
N GLU A 55 1.45 -6.77 1.90
CA GLU A 55 2.34 -6.29 2.95
C GLU A 55 3.13 -5.06 2.49
N PHE A 56 3.13 -4.00 3.29
CA PHE A 56 3.99 -2.85 3.05
C PHE A 56 5.44 -3.19 3.39
N ILE A 57 6.34 -3.16 2.41
CA ILE A 57 7.73 -3.66 2.54
C ILE A 57 8.75 -2.54 2.46
N LYS A 58 8.64 -1.69 1.43
CA LYS A 58 9.62 -0.65 1.09
C LYS A 58 8.92 0.62 0.65
N CYS A 59 9.63 1.74 0.70
CA CYS A 59 9.18 2.98 0.09
C CYS A 59 10.37 3.84 -0.37
N SER A 60 10.13 4.77 -1.28
CA SER A 60 11.08 5.80 -1.66
C SER A 60 10.47 7.14 -1.30
N ILE A 61 11.08 7.91 -0.40
CA ILE A 61 10.56 9.22 0.01
C ILE A 61 11.64 10.25 -0.23
N ALA A 62 11.28 11.30 -0.97
CA ALA A 62 12.17 12.42 -1.24
C ALA A 62 13.55 12.01 -1.81
N GLY A 63 13.52 11.00 -2.70
CA GLY A 63 14.70 10.44 -3.37
C GLY A 63 15.54 9.48 -2.52
N THR A 64 15.08 9.11 -1.32
CA THR A 64 15.75 8.15 -0.43
C THR A 64 14.92 6.88 -0.30
N ALA A 65 15.52 5.70 -0.51
CA ALA A 65 14.89 4.41 -0.27
C ALA A 65 14.89 4.06 1.22
N TYR A 66 13.76 3.52 1.69
CA TYR A 66 13.53 3.04 3.06
C TYR A 66 12.89 1.65 3.05
N GLY A 67 13.07 0.94 4.15
CA GLY A 67 12.62 -0.43 4.34
C GLY A 67 13.75 -1.41 4.08
N ARG A 68 14.08 -2.18 5.11
CA ARG A 68 15.06 -3.28 5.07
C ARG A 68 14.39 -4.66 4.99
N GLY A 69 13.06 -4.70 4.90
CA GLY A 69 12.31 -5.94 4.71
C GLY A 69 12.83 -6.69 3.49
N ILE A 70 13.15 -7.98 3.67
CA ILE A 70 13.64 -8.86 2.61
C ILE A 70 12.46 -9.64 2.07
N THR A 71 12.23 -9.56 0.75
CA THR A 71 11.17 -10.33 0.09
C THR A 71 11.54 -11.80 -0.05
N GLU A 72 10.55 -12.68 -0.22
CA GLU A 72 10.82 -14.10 -0.47
C GLU A 72 11.59 -14.31 -1.80
N VAL A 73 11.33 -13.43 -2.77
CA VAL A 73 12.02 -13.40 -4.08
C VAL A 73 13.50 -13.06 -3.89
N GLU A 74 13.81 -11.99 -3.15
CA GLU A 74 15.19 -11.57 -2.87
C GLU A 74 15.96 -12.67 -2.14
N ARG A 75 15.33 -13.31 -1.15
CA ARG A 75 15.90 -14.46 -0.43
C ARG A 75 16.22 -15.61 -1.39
N SER A 76 15.28 -15.95 -2.28
CA SER A 76 15.44 -17.05 -3.24
C SER A 76 16.53 -16.77 -4.30
N MET A 77 16.64 -15.52 -4.76
CA MET A 77 17.67 -15.11 -5.72
C MET A 77 19.08 -15.12 -5.13
N ALA A 78 19.22 -14.74 -3.86
CA ALA A 78 20.49 -14.80 -3.15
C ALA A 78 21.02 -16.24 -3.05
N VAL A 79 20.14 -17.19 -2.70
CA VAL A 79 20.48 -18.63 -2.63
C VAL A 79 20.91 -19.17 -4.00
N ARG A 80 20.22 -18.80 -5.08
CA ARG A 80 20.55 -19.26 -6.45
C ARG A 80 21.88 -18.73 -6.97
N SER A 81 22.28 -17.52 -6.56
CA SER A 81 23.50 -16.85 -7.04
C SER A 81 24.78 -17.36 -6.35
N GLY A 82 24.70 -18.42 -5.55
CA GLY A 82 25.85 -18.99 -4.83
C GLY A 82 26.36 -18.09 -3.71
N GLY A 83 25.63 -17.03 -3.37
CA GLY A 83 25.85 -16.31 -2.13
C GLY A 83 25.47 -17.22 -0.97
N SER A 84 26.34 -17.30 0.04
CA SER A 84 25.84 -17.51 1.41
C SER A 84 24.76 -16.45 1.66
N PRO A 85 23.71 -16.71 2.46
CA PRO A 85 22.89 -15.63 2.96
C PRO A 85 23.85 -14.65 3.66
N LEU A 86 24.21 -13.56 2.97
CA LEU A 86 25.36 -12.73 3.30
C LEU A 86 24.96 -11.72 4.38
N PHE A 87 24.21 -12.13 5.40
CA PHE A 87 23.70 -11.22 6.43
C PHE A 87 23.62 -11.98 7.76
N ASN A 88 24.34 -11.46 8.77
CA ASN A 88 24.67 -12.07 10.06
C ASN A 88 23.61 -13.04 10.62
N GLU A 89 23.99 -14.31 10.74
CA GLU A 89 23.27 -15.31 11.56
C GLU A 89 23.12 -14.85 13.03
N ASP A 90 23.92 -13.88 13.48
CA ASP A 90 23.90 -13.36 14.84
C ASP A 90 22.95 -12.16 15.08
N LEU A 91 22.35 -11.54 14.05
CA LEU A 91 21.45 -10.37 14.25
C LEU A 91 19.99 -10.61 13.84
N ASP A 92 19.71 -11.36 12.78
CA ASP A 92 18.34 -11.45 12.23
C ASP A 92 17.55 -12.70 12.66
N VAL A 93 18.21 -13.72 13.23
CA VAL A 93 17.51 -14.92 13.74
C VAL A 93 16.86 -14.66 15.12
N VAL A 94 17.26 -13.59 15.81
CA VAL A 94 16.79 -13.30 17.18
C VAL A 94 15.61 -12.32 17.19
N VAL A 95 15.43 -11.49 16.16
CA VAL A 95 14.38 -10.45 16.13
C VAL A 95 13.06 -10.94 15.51
N ASP A 96 13.09 -11.94 14.62
CA ASP A 96 11.87 -12.47 13.94
C ASP A 96 10.99 -13.37 14.83
N ARG A 97 11.45 -13.80 16.02
CA ARG A 97 10.71 -14.79 16.83
C ARG A 97 9.78 -14.23 17.91
N PHE A 98 9.84 -12.94 18.24
CA PHE A 98 9.11 -12.40 19.40
C PHE A 98 8.35 -11.10 19.16
N ALA A 99 8.54 -10.42 18.03
CA ALA A 99 7.69 -9.27 17.70
C ALA A 99 6.35 -9.77 17.13
N PRO A 100 5.20 -9.27 17.62
CA PRO A 100 3.92 -9.59 17.01
C PRO A 100 3.93 -9.11 15.55
N LYS A 101 3.82 -10.05 14.60
CA LYS A 101 3.73 -9.73 13.17
C LYS A 101 2.41 -8.99 12.93
N VAL A 102 2.51 -7.73 12.54
CA VAL A 102 1.34 -6.91 12.19
C VAL A 102 0.91 -7.30 10.78
N LYS A 103 -0.30 -7.84 10.65
CA LYS A 103 -0.85 -8.23 9.34
C LYS A 103 -0.83 -7.04 8.39
N GLY A 104 -0.24 -7.22 7.21
CA GLY A 104 -0.15 -6.20 6.17
C GLY A 104 1.04 -5.23 6.33
N PHE A 105 1.94 -5.49 7.26
CA PHE A 105 3.11 -4.65 7.51
C PHE A 105 4.36 -5.49 7.73
N ASN A 106 5.34 -5.33 6.85
CA ASN A 106 6.63 -6.00 6.91
C ASN A 106 7.73 -5.00 6.49
N PHE A 107 7.69 -3.84 7.15
CA PHE A 107 8.62 -2.74 6.92
C PHE A 107 9.43 -2.51 8.18
N GLU A 108 10.75 -2.48 8.03
CA GLU A 108 11.66 -2.16 9.12
C GLU A 108 12.71 -1.15 8.67
N ASP A 109 12.74 0.02 9.32
CA ASP A 109 13.76 1.03 9.09
C ASP A 109 13.86 2.01 10.27
N GLU A 110 14.93 1.87 11.06
CA GLU A 110 15.21 2.69 12.24
C GLU A 110 15.21 4.19 11.96
N ARG A 111 15.47 4.62 10.72
CA ARG A 111 15.54 6.03 10.35
C ARG A 111 14.18 6.72 10.42
N VAL A 112 13.09 5.98 10.17
CA VAL A 112 11.74 6.55 10.08
C VAL A 112 10.79 6.01 11.13
N MET A 113 11.00 4.78 11.62
CA MET A 113 10.16 4.18 12.66
C MET A 113 10.34 4.83 14.03
N ASN A 114 9.41 4.55 14.94
CA ASN A 114 9.44 5.04 16.33
C ASN A 114 9.56 6.58 16.44
N GLY A 115 9.03 7.30 15.45
CA GLY A 115 9.10 8.76 15.39
C GLY A 115 10.43 9.32 14.93
N ASN A 116 11.42 8.50 14.56
CA ASN A 116 12.73 8.99 14.10
C ASN A 116 12.65 9.76 12.77
N TRP A 117 11.54 9.64 12.02
CA TRP A 117 11.30 10.42 10.81
C TRP A 117 11.38 11.94 11.04
N VAL A 118 11.08 12.43 12.25
CA VAL A 118 11.18 13.88 12.59
C VAL A 118 12.62 14.41 12.57
N ARG A 119 13.61 13.51 12.71
CA ARG A 119 15.04 13.87 12.74
C ARG A 119 15.69 13.82 11.36
N GLN A 120 14.95 13.38 10.34
CA GLN A 120 15.48 13.24 8.99
C GLN A 120 15.60 14.61 8.29
N PRO A 121 16.59 14.81 7.40
CA PRO A 121 16.78 16.10 6.71
C PRO A 121 15.55 16.59 5.94
N GLN A 122 14.71 15.67 5.46
CA GLN A 122 13.52 15.96 4.68
C GLN A 122 12.22 15.67 5.45
N ALA A 123 12.23 15.81 6.79
CA ALA A 123 11.12 15.44 7.67
C ALA A 123 9.75 16.01 7.23
N ALA A 124 9.71 17.22 6.66
CA ALA A 124 8.47 17.80 6.12
C ALA A 124 7.88 17.02 4.94
N VAL A 125 8.73 16.49 4.04
CA VAL A 125 8.31 15.64 2.92
C VAL A 125 7.88 14.27 3.42
N LEU A 126 8.61 13.69 4.39
CA LEU A 126 8.23 12.45 5.05
C LEU A 126 6.86 12.57 5.74
N GLN A 127 6.64 13.65 6.47
CA GLN A 127 5.36 13.92 7.13
C GLN A 127 4.21 13.96 6.11
N LYS A 128 4.37 14.70 5.00
CA LYS A 128 3.35 14.76 3.95
C LYS A 128 3.11 13.39 3.29
N PHE A 129 4.17 12.60 3.07
CA PHE A 129 4.06 11.25 2.52
C PHE A 129 3.23 10.33 3.42
N PHE A 130 3.54 10.28 4.71
CA PHE A 130 2.80 9.41 5.64
C PHE A 130 1.39 9.92 5.94
N ARG A 131 1.19 11.24 6.01
CA ARG A 131 -0.16 11.84 6.04
C ARG A 131 -0.97 11.44 4.82
N LEU A 132 -0.37 11.41 3.63
CA LEU A 132 -1.07 10.96 2.42
C LEU A 132 -1.55 9.52 2.56
N LEU A 133 -0.71 8.60 3.06
CA LEU A 133 -1.11 7.22 3.33
C LEU A 133 -2.26 7.12 4.34
N ALA A 134 -2.26 7.97 5.37
CA ALA A 134 -3.30 8.01 6.41
C ALA A 134 -4.61 8.71 6.01
N VAL A 135 -4.67 9.36 4.84
CA VAL A 135 -5.81 10.21 4.44
C VAL A 135 -6.39 9.85 3.08
N CYS A 136 -5.54 9.52 2.10
CA CYS A 136 -5.96 9.23 0.74
C CYS A 136 -6.37 7.75 0.59
N HIS A 137 -7.53 7.37 1.13
CA HIS A 137 -8.12 6.02 1.02
C HIS A 137 -9.63 6.06 1.33
N THR A 138 -10.34 4.95 1.11
CA THR A 138 -11.76 4.79 1.53
C THR A 138 -11.94 3.94 2.79
N ALA A 139 -10.85 3.40 3.35
CA ALA A 139 -10.90 2.55 4.55
C ALA A 139 -11.66 3.15 5.76
N ILE A 140 -12.27 2.27 6.54
CA ILE A 140 -13.04 2.55 7.75
C ILE A 140 -12.29 1.98 8.96
N PRO A 141 -12.06 2.77 10.02
CA PRO A 141 -11.39 2.30 11.22
C PRO A 141 -12.39 1.65 12.18
N GLU A 142 -12.01 0.53 12.75
CA GLU A 142 -12.73 -0.15 13.82
C GLU A 142 -11.85 -0.16 15.07
N THR A 143 -12.32 0.47 16.15
CA THR A 143 -11.58 0.48 17.41
C THR A 143 -12.11 -0.61 18.33
N ASP A 144 -11.24 -1.53 18.73
CA ASP A 144 -11.56 -2.52 19.74
C ASP A 144 -11.73 -1.83 21.11
N ALA A 145 -12.92 -1.96 21.68
CA ALA A 145 -13.28 -1.34 22.95
C ALA A 145 -12.48 -1.86 24.16
N VAL A 146 -11.88 -3.05 24.06
CA VAL A 146 -11.11 -3.69 25.12
C VAL A 146 -9.62 -3.37 24.99
N THR A 147 -9.06 -3.53 23.79
CA THR A 147 -7.62 -3.37 23.57
C THR A 147 -7.22 -1.94 23.20
N GLY A 148 -8.16 -1.13 22.70
CA GLY A 148 -7.90 0.20 22.15
C GLY A 148 -7.17 0.16 20.79
N ASN A 149 -6.94 -1.03 20.22
CA ASN A 149 -6.31 -1.18 18.92
C ASN A 149 -7.29 -0.84 17.80
N VAL A 150 -6.78 -0.19 16.76
CA VAL A 150 -7.57 0.17 15.58
C VAL A 150 -7.29 -0.83 14.45
N SER A 151 -8.29 -1.60 14.03
CA SER A 151 -8.28 -2.37 12.78
C SER A 151 -8.90 -1.56 11.64
N TYR A 152 -8.65 -1.97 10.40
CA TYR A 152 -9.11 -1.25 9.21
C TYR A 152 -9.84 -2.19 8.26
N GLU A 153 -11.06 -1.82 7.89
CA GLU A 153 -11.79 -2.41 6.78
C GLU A 153 -11.59 -1.54 5.54
N ALA A 154 -11.19 -2.15 4.42
CA ALA A 154 -10.93 -1.43 3.18
C ALA A 154 -11.43 -2.23 1.96
N GLU A 155 -11.79 -1.51 0.89
CA GLU A 155 -12.27 -2.11 -0.36
C GLU A 155 -11.18 -2.85 -1.13
N SER A 156 -9.91 -2.47 -0.90
CA SER A 156 -8.74 -3.11 -1.48
C SER A 156 -7.72 -3.48 -0.38
N PRO A 157 -7.08 -4.66 -0.48
CA PRO A 157 -6.04 -5.06 0.45
C PRO A 157 -4.79 -4.16 0.36
N ASP A 158 -4.52 -3.53 -0.79
CA ASP A 158 -3.43 -2.56 -0.92
C ASP A 158 -3.70 -1.33 -0.03
N GLU A 159 -4.95 -0.85 0.01
CA GLU A 159 -5.33 0.26 0.88
C GLU A 159 -5.23 -0.11 2.36
N ALA A 160 -5.66 -1.31 2.74
CA ALA A 160 -5.50 -1.80 4.11
C ALA A 160 -4.01 -1.79 4.51
N ALA A 161 -3.11 -2.29 3.65
CA ALA A 161 -1.68 -2.27 3.91
C ALA A 161 -1.12 -0.84 4.08
N PHE A 162 -1.58 0.13 3.30
CA PHE A 162 -1.16 1.52 3.44
C PHE A 162 -1.60 2.17 4.75
N VAL A 163 -2.83 1.95 5.18
CA VAL A 163 -3.35 2.54 6.43
C VAL A 163 -2.69 1.88 7.65
N VAL A 164 -2.47 0.56 7.60
CA VAL A 164 -1.66 -0.14 8.61
C VAL A 164 -0.23 0.42 8.63
N ALA A 165 0.41 0.58 7.48
CA ALA A 165 1.76 1.14 7.42
C ALA A 165 1.83 2.57 7.98
N ALA A 166 0.83 3.41 7.68
CA ALA A 166 0.74 4.74 8.25
C ALA A 166 0.65 4.68 9.78
N ARG A 167 -0.20 3.81 10.35
CA ARG A 167 -0.31 3.59 11.81
C ARG A 167 1.02 3.19 12.44
N GLU A 168 1.69 2.18 11.88
CA GLU A 168 2.97 1.67 12.41
C GLU A 168 4.10 2.72 12.30
N LEU A 169 4.02 3.64 11.33
CA LEU A 169 4.95 4.76 11.18
C LEU A 169 4.56 5.99 12.02
N GLY A 170 3.52 5.85 12.85
CA GLY A 170 3.08 6.85 13.82
C GLY A 170 2.06 7.86 13.28
N PHE A 171 1.39 7.55 12.17
CA PHE A 171 0.29 8.31 11.56
C PHE A 171 -1.00 7.49 11.62
N GLU A 172 -1.53 7.33 12.84
CA GLU A 172 -2.65 6.46 13.13
C GLU A 172 -3.98 7.12 12.78
N PHE A 173 -4.58 6.71 11.67
CA PHE A 173 -5.96 7.00 11.34
C PHE A 173 -6.90 6.25 12.29
N PHE A 174 -7.86 6.95 12.91
CA PHE A 174 -8.72 6.34 13.94
C PHE A 174 -10.20 6.71 13.81
N ASN A 175 -10.56 7.72 13.03
CA ASN A 175 -11.96 8.09 12.85
C ASN A 175 -12.23 8.66 11.46
N ARG A 176 -13.36 8.27 10.86
CA ARG A 176 -13.89 8.80 9.61
C ARG A 176 -15.36 9.13 9.74
N THR A 177 -15.70 10.33 9.28
CA THR A 177 -17.08 10.78 9.09
C THR A 177 -17.27 11.12 7.61
N GLN A 178 -18.49 11.48 7.19
CA GLN A 178 -18.75 11.86 5.80
C GLN A 178 -17.87 13.01 5.31
N ASN A 179 -17.52 13.96 6.19
CA ASN A 179 -16.80 15.19 5.85
C ASN A 179 -15.49 15.36 6.63
N GLY A 180 -14.99 14.32 7.30
CA GLY A 180 -13.87 14.47 8.22
C GLY A 180 -13.07 13.18 8.38
N ILE A 181 -11.75 13.30 8.37
CA ILE A 181 -10.78 12.24 8.62
C ILE A 181 -9.94 12.68 9.82
N SER A 182 -9.88 11.85 10.86
CA SER A 182 -9.10 12.12 12.06
C SER A 182 -7.98 11.10 12.22
N PHE A 183 -6.77 11.60 12.47
CA PHE A 183 -5.60 10.77 12.67
C PHE A 183 -4.67 11.38 13.73
N ARG A 184 -3.86 10.54 14.37
CA ARG A 184 -2.83 10.94 15.33
C ARG A 184 -1.47 10.90 14.68
N GLU A 185 -0.66 11.92 14.90
CA GLU A 185 0.73 11.96 14.45
C GLU A 185 1.65 12.55 15.52
N LEU A 186 2.97 12.41 15.32
CA LEU A 186 3.94 13.23 16.03
C LEU A 186 4.05 14.59 15.35
N ASP A 187 3.85 15.66 16.11
CA ASP A 187 4.01 17.01 15.65
C ASP A 187 5.49 17.34 15.41
N LEU A 188 5.81 17.85 14.22
CA LEU A 188 7.18 18.12 13.80
C LEU A 188 7.87 19.19 14.67
N VAL A 189 7.10 20.15 15.21
CA VAL A 189 7.65 21.30 15.95
C VAL A 189 7.79 20.97 17.43
N THR A 190 6.76 20.37 18.03
CA THR A 190 6.68 20.12 19.47
C THR A 190 7.18 18.72 19.85
N GLY A 191 7.29 17.80 18.90
CA GLY A 191 7.68 16.39 19.13
C GLY A 191 6.65 15.60 19.94
N LYS A 192 5.43 16.12 20.12
CA LYS A 192 4.36 15.49 20.89
C LYS A 192 3.35 14.82 19.96
N LYS A 193 2.70 13.77 20.47
CA LYS A 193 1.54 13.19 19.77
C LYS A 193 0.39 14.20 19.78
N VAL A 194 -0.18 14.45 18.61
CA VAL A 194 -1.29 15.38 18.40
C VAL A 194 -2.35 14.74 17.51
N GLU A 195 -3.59 15.15 17.71
CA GLU A 195 -4.71 14.78 16.87
C GLU A 195 -4.88 15.82 15.75
N ARG A 196 -5.00 15.33 14.52
CA ARG A 196 -5.29 16.12 13.32
C ARG A 196 -6.69 15.77 12.84
N VAL A 197 -7.41 16.79 12.40
CA VAL A 197 -8.72 16.63 11.77
C VAL A 197 -8.70 17.31 10.42
N TYR A 198 -8.75 16.51 9.36
CA TYR A 198 -8.81 17.00 7.99
C TYR A 198 -10.27 16.97 7.54
N ARG A 199 -10.76 18.07 6.97
CA ARG A 199 -12.10 18.12 6.38
C ARG A 199 -12.03 17.52 4.99
N LEU A 200 -12.70 16.38 4.79
CA LEU A 200 -12.82 15.74 3.49
C LEU A 200 -13.82 16.51 2.63
N LEU A 201 -13.40 16.92 1.44
CA LEU A 201 -14.20 17.71 0.51
C LEU A 201 -14.67 16.87 -0.67
N ASN A 202 -13.75 16.17 -1.32
CA ASN A 202 -14.06 15.25 -2.42
C ASN A 202 -13.17 14.02 -2.36
N VAL A 203 -13.74 12.87 -2.72
CA VAL A 203 -13.01 11.66 -3.07
C VAL A 203 -13.12 11.49 -4.58
N LEU A 204 -11.96 11.44 -5.25
CA LEU A 204 -11.84 11.10 -6.66
C LEU A 204 -11.42 9.63 -6.71
N GLU A 205 -12.42 8.76 -6.79
CA GLU A 205 -12.24 7.31 -6.67
C GLU A 205 -11.30 6.74 -7.73
N PHE A 206 -10.73 5.59 -7.39
CA PHE A 206 -9.97 4.79 -8.32
C PHE A 206 -10.91 4.22 -9.40
N ASN A 207 -10.47 4.29 -10.66
CA ASN A 207 -11.07 3.50 -11.72
C ASN A 207 -9.98 2.96 -12.66
N SER A 208 -10.30 1.89 -13.38
CA SER A 208 -9.35 1.19 -14.27
C SER A 208 -8.79 2.06 -15.39
N SER A 209 -9.52 3.10 -15.78
CA SER A 209 -9.13 4.05 -16.83
C SER A 209 -8.09 5.06 -16.33
N ARG A 210 -8.33 5.63 -15.15
CA ARG A 210 -7.51 6.69 -14.53
C ARG A 210 -6.31 6.14 -13.75
N LYS A 211 -6.40 4.91 -13.24
CA LYS A 211 -5.34 4.17 -12.50
C LYS A 211 -4.71 4.96 -11.34
N ARG A 212 -5.50 5.82 -10.70
CA ARG A 212 -5.13 6.65 -9.56
C ARG A 212 -6.34 6.97 -8.72
N MET A 213 -6.11 7.30 -7.47
CA MET A 213 -7.09 7.80 -6.53
C MET A 213 -6.58 9.11 -5.95
N SER A 214 -7.49 10.07 -5.75
CA SER A 214 -7.14 11.32 -5.07
C SER A 214 -8.20 11.73 -4.07
N VAL A 215 -7.80 12.51 -3.08
CA VAL A 215 -8.71 13.18 -2.14
C VAL A 215 -8.39 14.66 -2.10
N ILE A 216 -9.44 15.48 -2.05
CA ILE A 216 -9.33 16.91 -1.79
C ILE A 216 -9.75 17.12 -0.34
N VAL A 217 -8.85 17.71 0.45
CA VAL A 217 -9.03 17.91 1.88
C VAL A 217 -8.66 19.33 2.27
N ARG A 218 -9.24 19.80 3.36
CA ARG A 218 -8.76 20.99 4.08
C ARG A 218 -8.09 20.55 5.36
N ASP A 219 -6.84 20.96 5.56
CA ASP A 219 -6.10 20.66 6.79
C ASP A 219 -6.52 21.56 7.97
N ASP A 220 -5.89 21.35 9.12
CA ASP A 220 -6.11 22.10 10.35
C ASP A 220 -5.66 23.57 10.25
N ASP A 221 -4.72 23.87 9.35
CA ASP A 221 -4.28 25.24 9.03
C ASP A 221 -5.22 25.95 8.02
N GLY A 222 -6.24 25.25 7.53
CA GLY A 222 -7.19 25.78 6.55
C GLY A 222 -6.71 25.72 5.10
N LYS A 223 -5.57 25.10 4.82
CA LYS A 223 -5.03 24.95 3.48
C LYS A 223 -5.78 23.86 2.72
N LEU A 224 -5.99 24.11 1.45
CA LEU A 224 -6.61 23.16 0.54
C LEU A 224 -5.53 22.28 -0.11
N LEU A 225 -5.65 20.97 0.09
CA LEU A 225 -4.68 19.99 -0.39
C LEU A 225 -5.38 18.98 -1.29
N LEU A 226 -4.80 18.77 -2.47
CA LEU A 226 -5.08 17.59 -3.30
C LEU A 226 -3.99 16.56 -3.03
N LEU A 227 -4.38 15.41 -2.52
CA LEU A 227 -3.51 14.28 -2.23
C LEU A 227 -3.82 13.16 -3.22
N SER A 228 -2.81 12.63 -3.90
CA SER A 228 -3.01 11.66 -4.98
C SER A 228 -2.03 10.49 -4.91
N LYS A 229 -2.54 9.27 -5.12
CA LYS A 229 -1.77 8.03 -5.23
C LYS A 229 -2.18 7.27 -6.48
N GLY A 230 -1.22 6.75 -7.24
CA GLY A 230 -1.54 6.05 -8.49
C GLY A 230 -0.36 5.35 -9.14
N ALA A 231 -0.62 4.74 -10.30
CA ALA A 231 0.40 4.08 -11.10
C ALA A 231 1.50 5.06 -11.54
N ASP A 232 2.72 4.55 -11.66
CA ASP A 232 3.92 5.31 -12.02
C ASP A 232 3.78 6.05 -13.35
N ASN A 233 3.41 5.35 -14.40
CA ASN A 233 3.23 5.92 -15.73
C ASN A 233 2.15 7.03 -15.78
N VAL A 234 1.15 6.98 -14.90
CA VAL A 234 0.08 7.98 -14.82
C VAL A 234 0.53 9.18 -13.98
N MET A 235 1.14 8.93 -12.84
CA MET A 235 1.47 10.00 -11.88
C MET A 235 2.63 10.86 -12.35
N PHE A 236 3.66 10.29 -12.99
CA PHE A 236 4.80 11.06 -13.49
C PHE A 236 4.41 12.07 -14.58
N GLU A 237 3.39 11.79 -15.40
CA GLU A 237 2.87 12.73 -16.43
C GLU A 237 2.12 13.93 -15.82
N ARG A 238 1.73 13.84 -14.54
CA ARG A 238 0.92 14.84 -13.83
C ARG A 238 1.74 15.75 -12.92
N LEU A 239 3.05 15.50 -12.80
CA LEU A 239 3.93 16.33 -11.98
C LEU A 239 4.21 17.68 -12.64
N ALA A 240 4.15 18.74 -11.83
CA ALA A 240 4.58 20.09 -12.21
C ALA A 240 6.06 20.10 -12.58
N LYS A 241 6.51 21.06 -13.40
CA LYS A 241 7.93 21.20 -13.76
C LYS A 241 8.85 21.36 -12.53
N ASN A 242 8.41 22.12 -11.53
CA ASN A 242 9.09 22.31 -10.25
C ASN A 242 8.77 21.21 -9.21
N GLY A 243 7.78 20.34 -9.48
CA GLY A 243 7.36 19.24 -8.62
C GLY A 243 8.16 17.94 -8.81
N ARG A 244 9.18 17.95 -9.66
CA ARG A 244 9.94 16.77 -10.13
C ARG A 244 11.30 16.57 -9.45
N GLN A 245 11.58 17.29 -8.37
CA GLN A 245 12.89 17.32 -7.70
C GLN A 245 13.47 15.91 -7.44
N PHE A 246 12.62 14.94 -7.07
CA PHE A 246 13.02 13.59 -6.71
C PHE A 246 12.69 12.54 -7.77
N GLU A 247 12.25 12.94 -8.97
CA GLU A 247 11.71 12.03 -9.99
C GLU A 247 12.74 10.99 -10.42
N ALA A 248 13.94 11.42 -10.83
CA ALA A 248 14.96 10.49 -11.33
C ALA A 248 15.34 9.40 -10.32
N LYS A 249 15.53 9.78 -9.05
CA LYS A 249 15.86 8.83 -7.97
C LYS A 249 14.67 7.95 -7.59
N THR A 250 13.46 8.50 -7.59
CA THR A 250 12.25 7.72 -7.29
C THR A 250 11.98 6.71 -8.39
N GLN A 251 12.16 7.07 -9.66
CA GLN A 251 12.02 6.14 -10.79
C GLN A 251 13.04 5.00 -10.71
N GLU A 252 14.29 5.29 -10.34
CA GLU A 252 15.32 4.27 -10.12
C GLU A 252 14.87 3.25 -9.06
N HIS A 253 14.35 3.71 -7.92
CA HIS A 253 13.84 2.82 -6.87
C HIS A 253 12.59 2.06 -7.31
N VAL A 254 11.65 2.70 -8.02
CA VAL A 254 10.44 2.05 -8.53
C VAL A 254 10.79 0.89 -9.47
N ASN A 255 11.76 1.08 -10.36
CA ASN A 255 12.25 0.01 -11.23
C ASN A 255 12.84 -1.15 -10.41
N GLN A 256 13.66 -0.85 -9.40
CA GLN A 256 14.23 -1.88 -8.52
C GLN A 256 13.14 -2.64 -7.74
N TYR A 257 12.12 -1.95 -7.26
CA TYR A 257 11.00 -2.56 -6.54
C TYR A 257 10.17 -3.44 -7.48
N ALA A 258 9.92 -2.99 -8.71
CA ALA A 258 9.24 -3.78 -9.72
C ALA A 258 10.05 -5.04 -10.11
N ASP A 259 11.37 -4.92 -10.26
CA ASP A 259 12.27 -6.07 -10.51
C ASP A 259 12.26 -7.08 -9.34
N ALA A 260 12.02 -6.60 -8.11
CA ALA A 260 11.84 -7.44 -6.92
C ALA A 260 10.42 -8.01 -6.78
N GLY A 261 9.52 -7.76 -7.74
CA GLY A 261 8.13 -8.26 -7.74
C GLY A 261 7.16 -7.46 -6.89
N LEU A 262 7.55 -6.27 -6.41
CA LEU A 262 6.72 -5.42 -5.57
C LEU A 262 5.78 -4.55 -6.42
N ARG A 263 4.55 -4.40 -5.94
CA ARG A 263 3.58 -3.45 -6.50
C ARG A 263 3.93 -2.04 -6.02
N THR A 264 4.14 -1.12 -6.96
CA THR A 264 4.53 0.25 -6.65
C THR A 264 3.41 1.24 -6.95
N LEU A 265 3.20 2.23 -6.07
CA LEU A 265 2.39 3.42 -6.36
C LEU A 265 3.19 4.68 -6.11
N ILE A 266 2.98 5.69 -6.95
CA ILE A 266 3.54 7.03 -6.78
C ILE A 266 2.59 7.88 -5.96
N LEU A 267 3.16 8.64 -5.04
CA LEU A 267 2.46 9.56 -4.15
C LEU A 267 2.89 10.98 -4.47
N ALA A 268 1.90 11.85 -4.69
CA ALA A 268 2.11 13.25 -4.99
C ALA A 268 0.99 14.10 -4.40
N TYR A 269 1.29 15.38 -4.18
CA TYR A 269 0.30 16.33 -3.66
C TYR A 269 0.41 17.68 -4.36
N ARG A 270 -0.63 18.51 -4.25
CA ARG A 270 -0.49 19.95 -4.48
C ARG A 270 -1.34 20.74 -3.51
N GLU A 271 -0.93 21.98 -3.26
CA GLU A 271 -1.80 22.99 -2.67
C GLU A 271 -2.68 23.54 -3.78
N VAL A 272 -3.97 23.66 -3.51
CA VAL A 272 -5.00 24.05 -4.48
C VAL A 272 -5.49 25.45 -4.14
N ASP A 273 -5.68 26.30 -5.15
CA ASP A 273 -6.26 27.63 -4.92
C ASP A 273 -7.74 27.54 -4.55
N GLU A 274 -8.19 28.43 -3.66
CA GLU A 274 -9.57 28.41 -3.17
C GLU A 274 -10.59 28.68 -4.30
N ASN A 275 -10.27 29.59 -5.24
CA ASN A 275 -11.16 29.89 -6.37
C ASN A 275 -11.18 28.74 -7.38
N GLU A 276 -10.01 28.14 -7.64
CA GLU A 276 -9.88 26.96 -8.50
C GLU A 276 -10.77 25.83 -7.97
N TYR A 277 -10.74 25.57 -6.66
CA TYR A 277 -11.58 24.55 -6.05
C TYR A 277 -13.07 24.88 -6.08
N ILE A 278 -13.46 26.13 -5.83
CA ILE A 278 -14.87 26.54 -5.90
C ILE A 278 -15.43 26.28 -7.30
N GLU A 279 -14.68 26.66 -8.34
CA GLU A 279 -15.06 26.41 -9.73
C GLU A 279 -15.12 24.91 -10.04
N PHE A 280 -14.07 24.16 -9.66
CA PHE A 280 -14.03 22.72 -9.83
C PHE A 280 -15.23 22.04 -9.16
N ASN A 281 -15.49 22.32 -7.88
CA ASN A 281 -16.55 21.67 -7.12
C ASN A 281 -17.94 22.02 -7.65
N LYS A 282 -18.14 23.25 -8.15
CA LYS A 282 -19.38 23.63 -8.84
C LYS A 282 -19.61 22.75 -10.06
N ASN A 283 -18.64 22.74 -10.98
CA ASN A 283 -18.74 21.98 -12.24
C ASN A 283 -18.84 20.47 -12.00
N PHE A 284 -18.11 19.96 -11.00
CA PHE A 284 -18.12 18.56 -10.61
C PHE A 284 -19.49 18.12 -10.05
N ASN A 285 -20.13 18.94 -9.23
CA ASN A 285 -21.48 18.64 -8.72
C ASN A 285 -22.54 18.74 -9.82
N GLU A 286 -22.43 19.73 -10.72
CA GLU A 286 -23.31 19.84 -11.89
C GLU A 286 -23.21 18.59 -12.78
N ALA A 287 -22.00 18.10 -13.07
CA ALA A 287 -21.81 16.88 -13.86
C ALA A 287 -22.30 15.62 -13.12
N LYS A 288 -22.09 15.52 -11.80
CA LYS A 288 -22.60 14.41 -10.99
C LYS A 288 -24.13 14.35 -10.96
N SER A 289 -24.80 15.51 -11.04
CA SER A 289 -26.26 15.60 -11.10
C SER A 289 -26.83 15.42 -12.53
N SER A 290 -25.99 15.47 -13.57
CA SER A 290 -26.42 15.20 -14.94
C SER A 290 -26.82 13.74 -15.15
N VAL A 291 -27.78 13.51 -16.05
CA VAL A 291 -28.28 12.18 -16.46
C VAL A 291 -27.86 11.86 -17.92
N SER A 292 -26.88 12.59 -18.46
CA SER A 292 -26.37 12.37 -19.82
C SER A 292 -25.47 11.14 -19.92
N GLU A 293 -25.44 10.49 -21.10
CA GLU A 293 -24.52 9.37 -21.40
C GLU A 293 -23.04 9.79 -21.26
N ASP A 294 -22.71 11.06 -21.52
CA ASP A 294 -21.34 11.59 -21.43
C ASP A 294 -20.87 11.93 -20.00
N ARG A 295 -21.67 11.62 -18.97
CA ARG A 295 -21.40 12.03 -17.59
C ARG A 295 -20.02 11.56 -17.10
N GLU A 296 -19.67 10.31 -17.34
CA GLU A 296 -18.39 9.74 -16.86
C GLU A 296 -17.19 10.41 -17.54
N ALA A 297 -17.28 10.65 -18.86
CA ALA A 297 -16.22 11.32 -19.61
C ALA A 297 -16.00 12.76 -19.13
N LEU A 298 -17.07 13.50 -18.83
CA LEU A 298 -16.98 14.86 -18.29
C LEU A 298 -16.33 14.87 -16.89
N ILE A 299 -16.71 13.92 -16.03
CA ILE A 299 -16.10 13.77 -14.70
C ILE A 299 -14.61 13.43 -14.83
N ASP A 300 -14.25 12.52 -15.71
CA ASP A 300 -12.87 12.13 -15.96
C ASP A 300 -12.03 13.30 -16.49
N GLU A 301 -12.56 14.10 -17.42
CA GLU A 301 -11.85 15.27 -17.94
C GLU A 301 -11.63 16.34 -16.85
N MET A 302 -12.64 16.63 -16.04
CA MET A 302 -12.53 17.60 -14.95
C MET A 302 -11.56 17.16 -13.87
N THR A 303 -11.62 15.88 -13.48
CA THR A 303 -10.69 15.32 -12.50
C THR A 303 -9.27 15.28 -13.06
N ASP A 304 -9.08 14.98 -14.34
CA ASP A 304 -7.76 15.03 -14.97
C ASP A 304 -7.13 16.42 -14.93
N LYS A 305 -7.91 17.46 -15.21
CA LYS A 305 -7.49 18.86 -15.09
C LYS A 305 -7.11 19.21 -13.65
N MET A 306 -7.91 18.77 -12.68
CA MET A 306 -7.66 19.00 -11.26
C MET A 306 -6.39 18.32 -10.75
N GLU A 307 -5.99 17.21 -11.36
CA GLU A 307 -4.86 16.38 -10.92
C GLU A 307 -3.56 16.67 -11.68
N ARG A 308 -3.43 17.88 -12.24
CA ARG A 308 -2.17 18.38 -12.83
C ARG A 308 -1.35 19.17 -11.83
N ASP A 309 -0.11 19.43 -12.20
CA ASP A 309 0.85 20.24 -11.45
C ASP A 309 1.11 19.72 -10.02
N LEU A 310 1.19 18.40 -9.90
CA LEU A 310 1.49 17.72 -8.63
C LEU A 310 2.98 17.83 -8.27
N ILE A 311 3.27 17.81 -6.97
CA ILE A 311 4.60 17.75 -6.38
C ILE A 311 4.83 16.33 -5.88
N LEU A 312 5.87 15.68 -6.39
CA LEU A 312 6.24 14.32 -6.05
C LEU A 312 6.70 14.23 -4.58
N LEU A 313 6.10 13.32 -3.82
CA LEU A 313 6.56 12.96 -2.48
C LEU A 313 7.45 11.72 -2.51
N GLY A 314 7.06 10.72 -3.32
CA GLY A 314 7.75 9.44 -3.35
C GLY A 314 6.95 8.31 -3.98
N ALA A 315 7.33 7.08 -3.63
CA ALA A 315 6.68 5.85 -4.05
C ALA A 315 6.56 4.85 -2.89
N THR A 316 5.51 4.04 -2.90
CA THR A 316 5.37 2.85 -2.03
C THR A 316 5.77 1.59 -2.78
N ALA A 317 6.06 0.52 -2.04
CA ALA A 317 6.29 -0.81 -2.58
C ALA A 317 5.67 -1.87 -1.65
N VAL A 318 4.72 -2.63 -2.18
CA VAL A 318 3.88 -3.59 -1.48
C VAL A 318 4.10 -4.98 -2.08
N GLU A 319 4.29 -5.99 -1.24
CA GLU A 319 4.38 -7.39 -1.64
C GLU A 319 3.00 -8.04 -1.57
N ASP A 320 2.64 -8.81 -2.59
CA ASP A 320 1.52 -9.74 -2.56
C ASP A 320 2.08 -11.10 -2.21
N LYS A 321 1.94 -11.49 -0.94
CA LYS A 321 2.49 -12.73 -0.40
C LYS A 321 1.86 -13.96 -1.06
#